data_AF-A7MYK7-F1
#
_entry.id   AF-A7MYK7-F1
#
_cell.length_a   1.000
_cell.length_b   1.000
_cell.length_c   1.000
_cell.angle_alpha   90.00
_cell.angle_beta   90.00
_cell.angle_gamma   90.00
#
_symmetry.space_group_name_H-M   'P 1'
#
loop_
_entity.id
_entity.type
_entity.pdbx_description
1 polymer ?
#
loop_
_entity_poly.entity_id
_entity_poly.type
_entity_poly.pdbx_seq_one_letter_code
_entity_poly.pdbx_strand_id
1 'polypeptide(L)'
;MIFLLSWVYWPAASLWLVFIAWVCFCRHKASTALLQHVYWNILQSIGLYIGLHLAALGAILNANRFKYGGLFSATGAENFVYLLSFGLLGALLWITGNIWPIIRLVKGHRRFTSALKQEKGSVQKCAEVA
;
A
#
# COMPACT_ATOMS: atom_id res chain seq x y z
N MET A 1 -11.81 -13.84 -20.69
CA MET A 1 -10.78 -13.24 -19.80
C MET A 1 -11.31 -12.86 -18.41
N ILE A 2 -12.47 -12.22 -18.29
CA ILE A 2 -13.02 -11.76 -17.00
C ILE A 2 -13.24 -12.91 -15.99
N PHE A 3 -13.72 -14.08 -16.44
CA PHE A 3 -13.94 -15.25 -15.56
C PHE A 3 -12.66 -15.87 -14.98
N LEU A 4 -11.58 -15.93 -15.76
CA LEU A 4 -10.28 -16.45 -15.30
C LEU A 4 -9.62 -15.49 -14.30
N LEU A 5 -9.73 -14.17 -14.55
CA LEU A 5 -9.26 -13.19 -13.58
C LEU A 5 -10.02 -13.30 -12.26
N SER A 6 -11.35 -13.39 -12.28
CA SER A 6 -12.16 -13.52 -11.05
C SER A 6 -11.83 -14.77 -10.23
N TRP A 7 -11.52 -15.90 -10.87
CA TRP A 7 -11.20 -17.16 -10.19
C TRP A 7 -9.85 -17.12 -9.46
N VAL A 8 -8.87 -16.38 -10.00
CA VAL A 8 -7.56 -16.19 -9.36
C VAL A 8 -7.61 -15.05 -8.34
N TYR A 9 -8.44 -14.03 -8.58
CA TYR A 9 -8.56 -12.88 -7.69
C TYR A 9 -9.20 -13.23 -6.35
N TRP A 10 -10.20 -14.11 -6.35
CA TRP A 10 -10.88 -14.53 -5.12
C TRP A 10 -9.96 -15.18 -4.07
N PRO A 11 -9.16 -16.21 -4.41
CA PRO A 11 -8.22 -16.81 -3.47
C PRO A 11 -7.08 -15.85 -3.10
N ALA A 12 -6.64 -14.98 -4.02
CA ALA A 12 -5.66 -13.95 -3.70
C ALA A 12 -6.21 -12.94 -2.69
N ALA A 13 -7.45 -12.48 -2.87
CA ALA A 13 -8.12 -11.56 -1.95
C ALA A 13 -8.36 -12.19 -0.57
N SER A 14 -8.76 -13.47 -0.52
CA SER A 14 -8.92 -14.18 0.75
C SER A 14 -7.59 -14.39 1.47
N LEU A 15 -6.51 -14.71 0.75
CA LEU A 15 -5.15 -14.76 1.30
C LEU A 15 -4.72 -13.42 1.90
N TRP A 16 -5.04 -12.31 1.22
CA TRP A 16 -4.78 -10.96 1.74
C TRP A 16 -5.57 -10.66 3.02
N LEU A 17 -6.85 -11.03 3.08
CA LEU A 17 -7.68 -10.86 4.28
C LEU A 17 -7.16 -11.72 5.45
N VAL A 18 -6.79 -12.98 5.19
CA VAL A 18 -6.19 -13.87 6.19
C VAL A 18 -4.87 -13.29 6.69
N PHE A 19 -4.04 -12.75 5.80
CA PHE A 19 -2.78 -12.11 6.17
C PHE A 19 -2.99 -10.87 7.06
N ILE A 20 -3.96 -10.01 6.73
CA ILE A 20 -4.30 -8.83 7.54
C ILE A 20 -4.83 -9.27 8.92
N ALA A 21 -5.73 -10.25 8.96
CA ALA A 21 -6.27 -10.79 10.21
C ALA A 21 -5.17 -11.39 11.08
N TRP A 22 -4.24 -12.15 10.47
CA TRP A 22 -3.07 -12.70 11.14
C TRP A 22 -2.16 -11.61 11.71
N VAL A 23 -1.82 -10.59 10.93
CA VAL A 23 -1.01 -9.44 11.37
C VAL A 23 -1.66 -8.72 12.55
N CYS A 24 -2.97 -8.50 12.51
CA CYS A 24 -3.72 -7.91 13.62
C CYS A 24 -3.68 -8.80 14.87
N PHE A 25 -3.86 -10.11 14.73
CA PHE A 25 -3.80 -11.06 15.84
C PHE A 25 -2.41 -11.14 16.46
N CYS A 26 -1.37 -11.23 15.63
CA CYS A 26 0.03 -11.22 16.08
C CYS A 26 0.40 -9.92 16.78
N ARG A 27 -0.12 -8.78 16.32
CA ARG A 27 0.04 -7.50 17.03
C ARG A 27 -0.58 -7.55 18.43
N HIS A 28 -1.80 -8.07 18.55
CA HIS A 28 -2.49 -8.14 19.84
C HIS A 28 -1.75 -9.03 20.84
N LYS A 29 -1.12 -10.10 20.35
CA LYS A 29 -0.28 -11.00 21.16
C LYS A 29 1.16 -10.50 21.37
N ALA A 30 1.59 -9.44 20.70
CA ALA A 30 2.97 -8.95 20.82
C ALA A 30 3.17 -8.22 22.15
N SER A 31 4.02 -8.77 23.01
CA SER A 31 4.38 -8.22 24.32
C SER A 31 5.47 -7.14 24.25
N THR A 32 6.29 -7.13 23.18
CA THR A 32 7.37 -6.16 23.01
C THR A 32 6.92 -4.97 22.16
N ALA A 33 7.17 -3.74 22.64
CA ALA A 33 6.85 -2.50 21.90
C ALA A 33 7.45 -2.47 20.48
N LEU A 34 8.63 -3.09 20.31
CA LEU A 34 9.33 -3.17 19.03
C LEU A 34 8.58 -4.02 18.00
N LEU A 35 7.99 -5.15 18.40
CA LEU A 35 7.15 -5.99 17.53
C LEU A 35 5.82 -5.30 17.21
N GLN A 36 5.21 -4.62 18.18
CA GLN A 36 3.98 -3.84 17.94
C GLN A 36 4.19 -2.76 16.87
N HIS A 37 5.34 -2.06 16.89
CA HIS A 37 5.70 -1.09 15.86
C HIS A 37 5.86 -1.71 14.47
N VAL A 38 6.45 -2.92 14.37
CA VAL A 38 6.59 -3.63 13.10
C VAL A 38 5.22 -3.97 12.51
N TYR A 39 4.35 -4.60 13.29
CA TYR A 39 3.00 -4.95 12.84
C TYR A 39 2.18 -3.71 12.48
N TRP A 40 2.35 -2.61 13.21
CA TRP A 40 1.70 -1.34 12.87
C TRP A 40 2.19 -0.76 11.55
N ASN A 41 3.50 -0.82 11.30
CA ASN A 41 4.07 -0.33 10.05
C ASN A 41 3.64 -1.19 8.85
N ILE A 42 3.47 -2.50 9.05
CA ILE A 42 2.86 -3.40 8.05
C ILE A 42 1.43 -2.97 7.78
N LEU A 43 0.60 -2.81 8.81
CA LEU A 43 -0.81 -2.44 8.66
C LEU A 43 -0.99 -1.08 7.97
N GLN A 44 -0.17 -0.09 8.32
CA GLN A 44 -0.17 1.22 7.66
C GLN A 44 0.28 1.16 6.20
N SER A 45 1.22 0.27 5.88
CA SER A 45 1.65 0.04 4.49
C SER A 45 0.54 -0.58 3.65
N ILE A 46 -0.20 -1.55 4.20
CA ILE A 46 -1.37 -2.14 3.56
C ILE A 46 -2.48 -1.10 3.39
N GLY A 47 -2.74 -0.29 4.41
CA GLY A 47 -3.72 0.80 4.35
C GLY A 47 -3.37 1.83 3.27
N LEU A 48 -2.10 2.22 3.15
CA LEU A 48 -1.62 3.10 2.07
C LEU A 48 -1.82 2.47 0.69
N TYR A 49 -1.43 1.20 0.54
CA TYR A 49 -1.62 0.47 -0.72
C TYR A 49 -3.10 0.48 -1.14
N ILE A 50 -4.01 0.09 -0.25
CA ILE A 50 -5.46 0.04 -0.53
C ILE A 50 -5.99 1.45 -0.81
N GLY A 51 -5.63 2.44 0.02
CA GLY A 51 -6.11 3.82 -0.12
C GLY A 51 -5.69 4.47 -1.43
N LEU A 52 -4.43 4.32 -1.84
CA LEU A 52 -3.94 4.86 -3.11
C LEU A 52 -4.59 4.17 -4.32
N HIS A 53 -4.81 2.85 -4.26
CA HIS A 53 -5.50 2.15 -5.34
C HIS A 53 -6.99 2.50 -5.41
N LEU A 54 -7.66 2.69 -4.27
CA LEU A 54 -9.04 3.17 -4.24
C LEU A 54 -9.15 4.60 -4.81
N ALA A 55 -8.20 5.47 -4.45
CA ALA A 55 -8.13 6.83 -4.98
C ALA A 55 -7.87 6.84 -6.50
N ALA A 56 -7.00 5.95 -6.99
CA ALA A 56 -6.74 5.77 -8.41
C ALA A 56 -8.00 5.28 -9.15
N LEU A 57 -8.72 4.30 -8.59
CA LEU A 57 -10.01 3.85 -9.14
C LEU A 57 -11.04 4.98 -9.15
N GLY A 58 -11.14 5.77 -8.08
CA GLY A 58 -12.02 6.93 -8.00
C GLY A 58 -11.69 7.99 -9.06
N ALA A 59 -10.41 8.26 -9.30
CA ALA A 59 -9.95 9.17 -10.35
C ALA A 59 -10.33 8.65 -11.75
N ILE A 60 -10.16 7.36 -12.01
CA ILE A 60 -10.54 6.73 -13.31
C ILE A 60 -12.06 6.74 -13.51
N LEU A 61 -12.85 6.44 -12.46
CA LEU A 61 -14.31 6.50 -12.51
C LEU A 61 -14.81 7.92 -12.78
N ASN A 62 -14.18 8.93 -12.17
CA ASN A 62 -14.46 10.33 -12.46
C ASN A 62 -14.05 10.72 -13.88
N ALA A 63 -12.89 10.27 -14.37
CA ALA A 63 -12.45 10.50 -15.74
C ALA A 63 -13.45 9.93 -16.77
N ASN A 64 -14.02 8.75 -16.49
CA ASN A 64 -15.02 8.11 -17.35
C ASN A 64 -16.30 8.95 -17.54
N ARG A 65 -16.65 9.83 -16.61
CA ARG A 65 -17.81 10.73 -16.77
C ARG A 65 -17.64 11.70 -17.94
N PHE A 66 -16.40 12.03 -18.28
CA PHE A 66 -16.06 12.97 -19.35
C PHE A 66 -15.81 12.29 -20.69
N LYS A 67 -15.95 10.96 -20.78
CA LYS A 67 -15.67 10.15 -21.98
C LYS A 67 -16.59 10.47 -23.17
N TYR A 68 -17.77 11.03 -22.92
CA TYR A 68 -18.76 11.35 -23.96
C TYR A 68 -18.55 12.72 -24.62
N GLY A 69 -17.61 13.54 -24.14
CA GLY A 69 -17.26 14.81 -24.76
C GLY A 69 -16.22 14.62 -25.89
N GLY A 70 -16.65 14.67 -27.15
CA GLY A 70 -15.75 14.59 -28.29
C GLY A 70 -14.83 15.82 -28.42
N LEU A 71 -13.60 15.64 -28.91
CA LEU A 71 -12.53 16.65 -29.01
C LEU A 71 -12.92 17.93 -29.78
N PHE A 72 -13.98 17.87 -30.59
CA PHE A 72 -14.39 18.91 -31.55
C PHE A 72 -15.72 19.61 -31.19
N SER A 73 -16.22 19.45 -29.96
CA SER A 73 -17.40 20.17 -29.46
C SER A 73 -17.01 21.47 -28.73
N ALA A 74 -17.89 22.48 -28.70
CA ALA A 74 -17.67 23.76 -28.01
C ALA A 74 -17.31 23.62 -26.51
N THR A 75 -17.80 22.57 -25.85
CA THR A 75 -17.43 22.17 -24.47
C THR A 75 -16.57 20.89 -24.43
N GLY A 76 -16.22 20.36 -25.60
CA GLY A 76 -15.48 19.11 -25.77
C GLY A 76 -14.02 19.18 -25.36
N ALA A 77 -13.36 20.31 -25.67
CA ALA A 77 -11.97 20.54 -25.29
C ALA A 77 -11.77 20.54 -23.76
N GLU A 78 -12.67 21.19 -23.01
CA GLU A 78 -12.63 21.22 -21.54
C GLU A 78 -12.84 19.81 -20.94
N ASN A 79 -13.85 19.08 -21.44
CA ASN A 79 -14.12 17.71 -21.00
C ASN A 79 -12.97 16.75 -21.31
N PHE A 80 -12.29 16.94 -22.46
CA PHE A 80 -11.10 16.17 -22.80
C PHE A 80 -9.92 16.47 -21.85
N VAL A 81 -9.72 17.74 -21.47
CA VAL A 81 -8.69 18.12 -20.49
C VAL A 81 -8.96 17.50 -19.12
N TYR A 82 -10.22 17.45 -18.66
CA TYR A 82 -10.58 16.74 -17.42
C TYR A 82 -10.34 15.24 -17.52
N LEU A 83 -10.73 14.61 -18.63
CA LEU A 83 -10.48 13.19 -18.86
C LEU A 83 -8.99 12.86 -18.83
N LEU A 84 -8.18 13.67 -19.51
CA LEU A 84 -6.72 13.52 -19.51
C LEU A 84 -6.15 13.73 -18.11
N SER A 85 -6.53 14.80 -17.43
CA SER A 85 -6.00 15.15 -16.10
C SER A 85 -6.34 14.10 -15.04
N PHE A 86 -7.60 13.66 -14.96
CA PHE A 86 -8.02 12.62 -14.02
C PHE A 86 -7.47 11.23 -14.40
N GLY A 87 -7.34 10.93 -15.70
CA GLY A 87 -6.70 9.70 -16.17
C GLY A 87 -5.21 9.64 -15.78
N LEU A 88 -4.48 10.74 -15.97
CA LEU A 88 -3.06 10.85 -15.63
C LEU A 88 -2.84 10.85 -14.12
N LEU A 89 -3.72 11.51 -13.37
CA LEU A 89 -3.76 11.46 -11.90
C LEU A 89 -4.00 10.03 -11.40
N GLY A 90 -4.95 9.30 -11.99
CA GLY A 90 -5.22 7.90 -11.68
C GLY A 90 -4.01 7.01 -11.92
N ALA A 91 -3.33 7.18 -13.07
CA ALA A 91 -2.10 6.47 -13.39
C ALA A 91 -0.96 6.77 -12.41
N LEU A 92 -0.75 8.04 -12.05
CA LEU A 92 0.25 8.47 -11.07
C LEU A 92 -0.02 7.88 -9.68
N LEU A 93 -1.27 7.91 -9.22
CA LEU A 93 -1.69 7.32 -7.95
C LEU A 93 -1.49 5.80 -7.96
N TRP A 94 -1.74 5.14 -9.09
CA TRP A 94 -1.52 3.70 -9.24
C TRP A 94 -0.03 3.34 -9.12
N ILE A 95 0.86 4.05 -9.83
CA ILE A 95 2.31 3.83 -9.76
C ILE A 95 2.83 4.11 -8.35
N THR A 96 2.44 5.26 -7.78
CA THR A 96 2.86 5.66 -6.43
C THR A 96 2.33 4.68 -5.37
N GLY A 97 1.10 4.19 -5.55
CA GLY A 97 0.45 3.20 -4.69
C GLY A 97 1.15 1.84 -4.69
N ASN A 98 1.92 1.51 -5.73
CA ASN A 98 2.74 0.30 -5.77
C ASN A 98 4.13 0.52 -5.16
N ILE A 99 4.78 1.65 -5.47
CA ILE A 99 6.18 1.91 -5.07
C ILE A 99 6.28 2.30 -3.59
N TRP A 100 5.40 3.18 -3.11
CA TRP A 100 5.50 3.78 -1.78
C TRP A 100 5.37 2.78 -0.62
N PRO A 101 4.40 1.84 -0.65
CA PRO A 101 4.30 0.79 0.37
C PRO A 101 5.55 -0.09 0.44
N ILE A 102 6.15 -0.43 -0.71
CA ILE A 102 7.37 -1.25 -0.77
C ILE A 102 8.54 -0.52 -0.10
N ILE A 103 8.75 0.76 -0.42
CA ILE A 103 9.81 1.57 0.20
C ILE A 103 9.62 1.61 1.73
N ARG A 104 8.38 1.78 2.20
CA ARG A 104 8.07 1.83 3.63
C ARG A 104 8.32 0.50 4.33
N LEU A 105 7.97 -0.61 3.70
CA LEU A 105 8.25 -1.96 4.19
C LEU A 105 9.76 -2.21 4.31
N VAL A 106 10.54 -1.88 3.28
CA VAL A 106 12.00 -2.05 3.29
C VAL A 106 12.66 -1.16 4.35
N LYS A 107 12.24 0.11 4.48
CA LYS A 107 12.73 1.01 5.52
C LYS A 107 12.36 0.50 6.92
N GLY A 108 11.14 0.00 7.09
CA GLY A 108 10.69 -0.61 8.35
C GLY A 108 11.54 -1.82 8.74
N HIS A 109 11.79 -2.72 7.79
CA HIS A 109 12.60 -3.91 8.02
C HIS A 109 14.05 -3.56 8.37
N ARG A 110 14.68 -2.61 7.66
CA ARG A 110 16.05 -2.15 7.98
C ARG A 110 16.16 -1.62 9.41
N ARG A 111 15.18 -0.82 9.87
CA ARG A 111 15.15 -0.28 11.24
C ARG A 111 15.03 -1.37 12.30
N PHE A 112 14.27 -2.42 12.00
CA PHE A 112 14.13 -3.58 12.87
C PHE A 112 15.45 -4.36 12.99
N THR A 113 16.10 -4.67 11.87
CA THR A 113 17.37 -5.41 11.86
C THR A 113 18.49 -4.62 12.55
N SER A 114 18.54 -3.30 12.39
CA SER A 114 19.50 -2.45 13.11
C SER A 114 19.25 -2.45 14.62
N ALA A 115 18.00 -2.40 15.05
CA ALA A 115 17.65 -2.40 16.48
C ALA A 115 18.01 -3.73 17.16
N LEU A 116 17.71 -4.88 16.51
CA LEU A 116 18.12 -6.20 16.99
C LEU A 116 19.64 -6.36 17.10
N LYS A 117 20.39 -5.80 16.13
CA LYS A 117 21.85 -5.83 16.16
C LYS A 117 22.41 -5.01 17.32
N GLN A 118 21.78 -3.88 17.64
CA GLN A 118 22.17 -3.01 18.74
C GLN A 118 21.90 -3.65 20.11
N GLU A 119 20.76 -4.33 20.25
CA GLU A 119 20.40 -5.06 21.48
C GLU A 119 21.40 -6.18 21.78
N LYS A 120 21.75 -7.02 20.79
CA LYS A 120 22.78 -8.06 20.95
C LYS A 120 24.15 -7.50 21.32
N GLY A 121 24.58 -6.40 20.69
CA GLY A 121 25.86 -5.76 21.00
C GLY A 121 25.91 -5.16 22.42
N SER A 122 24.79 -4.68 22.93
CA SER A 122 24.69 -4.18 24.31
C SER A 122 24.82 -5.29 25.34
N VAL A 123 24.15 -6.42 25.13
CA VAL A 123 24.21 -7.58 26.04
C VAL A 123 25.63 -8.15 26.11
N GLN A 124 26.31 -8.24 24.97
CA GLN A 124 27.68 -8.74 24.90
C GLN A 124 28.68 -7.82 25.63
N LYS A 125 28.53 -6.49 25.53
CA LYS A 125 29.35 -5.54 26.30
C LYS A 125 29.13 -5.64 27.81
N CYS A 126 27.90 -5.86 28.28
CA CYS A 126 27.66 -6.02 29.72
C CYS A 126 28.26 -7.32 30.28
N ALA A 127 28.31 -8.39 29.46
CA ALA A 127 28.91 -9.66 29.86
C ALA A 127 30.45 -9.63 29.91
N GLU A 128 31.09 -8.68 29.22
CA GLU A 128 32.55 -8.53 29.18
C GLU A 128 33.09 -7.60 30.28
N VAL A 129 32.19 -6.86 30.95
CA VAL A 129 32.50 -5.90 32.03
C VAL A 129 32.18 -6.50 33.42
N ALA A 130 31.57 -7.69 33.47
CA ALA A 130 31.25 -8.43 34.69
C ALA A 130 32.30 -9.51 34.96
#